data_AF-A0A1C5ZX22-F1
#
_entry.id   AF-A0A1C5ZX22-F1
#
_cell.length_a   1.000
_cell.length_b   1.000
_cell.length_c   1.000
_cell.angle_alpha   90.00
_cell.angle_beta   90.00
_cell.angle_gamma   90.00
#
_symmetry.space_group_name_H-M   'P 1'
#
loop_
_entity.id
_entity.type
_entity.pdbx_description
1 polymer ?
#
loop_
_entity_poly.entity_id
_entity_poly.type
_entity_poly.pdbx_seq_one_letter_code
_entity_poly.pdbx_strand_id
1 'polypeptide(L)'
;MNTIKDIRIYRSQAENIAGNSLPHEFANKELSIMLHRIAMKLREHDFTLGDFNHLYVNLTTCMVDDKIAPSKRGKDRYFPRFRYYDVEISQPFFDTLETSDCIQSVIEIVEQVLIKYFCTAKHDSEFIRSCVSEAVEQGENMLVKFKEKRASKKQAIIYLRYLDNCRYFPLLRIFDLDDTMILEKDLPETNSLDAYGEIQLSSKKITIKPRKNQYARNSDPITFIL
;
A
#
# COMPACT_ATOMS: atom_id res chain seq x y z
N MET A 1 10.20 11.78 -7.51
CA MET A 1 9.43 10.58 -7.87
C MET A 1 8.46 10.29 -6.75
N ASN A 2 7.27 9.82 -7.09
CA ASN A 2 6.19 9.63 -6.12
C ASN A 2 6.17 8.16 -5.65
N THR A 3 6.36 7.94 -4.35
CA THR A 3 6.24 6.62 -3.73
C THR A 3 4.80 6.12 -3.83
N ILE A 4 4.62 4.83 -4.11
CA ILE A 4 3.31 4.19 -4.23
C ILE A 4 2.47 4.41 -2.97
N LYS A 5 1.20 4.81 -3.17
CA LYS A 5 0.22 5.07 -2.11
C LYS A 5 -0.96 4.11 -2.13
N ASP A 6 -1.35 3.65 -3.31
CA ASP A 6 -2.55 2.83 -3.43
C ASP A 6 -2.50 1.97 -4.70
N ILE A 7 -3.14 0.81 -4.62
CA ILE A 7 -3.43 -0.06 -5.77
C ILE A 7 -4.93 -0.36 -5.72
N ARG A 8 -5.64 -0.14 -6.82
CA ARG A 8 -7.06 -0.48 -6.94
C ARG A 8 -7.34 -1.24 -8.20
N ILE A 9 -8.36 -2.08 -8.14
CA ILE A 9 -8.83 -2.87 -9.28
C ILE A 9 -10.19 -2.36 -9.69
N TYR A 10 -10.34 -2.22 -11.00
CA TYR A 10 -11.58 -1.90 -11.67
C TYR A 10 -11.87 -2.97 -12.70
N ARG A 11 -13.10 -2.99 -13.19
CA ARG A 11 -13.50 -3.82 -14.32
C ARG A 11 -14.31 -3.03 -15.34
N SER A 12 -14.24 -3.45 -16.60
CA SER A 12 -15.03 -2.86 -17.69
C SER A 12 -15.20 -3.81 -18.87
N GLN A 13 -16.36 -3.76 -19.53
CA GLN A 13 -16.60 -4.45 -20.81
C GLN A 13 -16.57 -3.49 -22.01
N ALA A 14 -16.28 -2.22 -21.77
CA ALA A 14 -16.10 -1.19 -22.79
C ALA A 14 -14.70 -0.59 -22.67
N GLU A 15 -14.14 -0.12 -23.78
CA GLU A 15 -12.80 0.45 -23.79
C GLU A 15 -12.68 1.61 -22.80
N ASN A 16 -11.57 1.62 -22.06
CA ASN A 16 -11.24 2.66 -21.10
C ASN A 16 -10.59 3.85 -21.83
N ILE A 17 -11.41 4.61 -22.55
CA ILE A 17 -11.00 5.78 -23.34
C ILE A 17 -11.73 7.04 -22.87
N ALA A 18 -11.19 8.21 -23.23
CA ALA A 18 -11.86 9.48 -22.98
C ALA A 18 -13.23 9.51 -23.70
N GLY A 19 -14.27 9.97 -23.02
CA GLY A 19 -15.65 9.97 -23.52
C GLY A 19 -16.49 8.78 -23.05
N ASN A 20 -15.88 7.65 -22.72
CA ASN A 20 -16.59 6.52 -22.11
C ASN A 20 -16.73 6.68 -20.60
N SER A 21 -17.72 6.00 -20.00
CA SER A 21 -17.85 5.87 -18.54
C SER A 21 -16.56 5.34 -17.92
N LEU A 22 -16.25 5.79 -16.70
CA LEU A 22 -15.12 5.24 -15.95
C LEU A 22 -15.34 3.76 -15.66
N PRO A 23 -14.26 2.95 -15.62
CA PRO A 23 -14.33 1.59 -15.11
C PRO A 23 -14.97 1.53 -13.72
N HIS A 24 -15.66 0.43 -13.44
CA HIS A 24 -16.37 0.25 -12.17
C HIS A 24 -15.49 -0.49 -11.17
N GLU A 25 -15.43 -0.01 -9.92
CA GLU A 25 -14.93 -0.83 -8.82
C GLU A 25 -15.87 -2.02 -8.64
N PHE A 26 -15.33 -3.19 -8.31
CA PHE A 26 -16.13 -4.32 -7.86
C PHE A 26 -15.84 -4.62 -6.40
N ALA A 27 -16.86 -5.05 -5.66
CA ALA A 27 -16.77 -5.22 -4.23
C ALA A 27 -16.09 -6.56 -3.89
N ASN A 28 -14.77 -6.54 -3.68
CA ASN A 28 -14.06 -7.65 -3.07
C ASN A 28 -13.18 -7.10 -1.93
N LYS A 29 -13.66 -7.26 -0.69
CA LYS A 29 -13.04 -6.71 0.51
C LYS A 29 -11.67 -7.36 0.77
N GLU A 30 -11.59 -8.67 0.65
CA GLU A 30 -10.37 -9.45 0.86
C GLU A 30 -9.28 -9.02 -0.12
N LEU A 31 -9.62 -8.93 -1.42
CA LEU A 31 -8.71 -8.41 -2.44
C LEU A 31 -8.24 -6.98 -2.12
N SER A 32 -9.15 -6.10 -1.71
CA SER A 32 -8.81 -4.71 -1.37
C SER A 32 -7.81 -4.63 -0.20
N ILE A 33 -7.98 -5.49 0.80
CA ILE A 33 -7.04 -5.60 1.93
C ILE A 33 -5.68 -6.08 1.44
N MET A 34 -5.64 -7.11 0.59
CA MET A 34 -4.40 -7.66 0.05
C MET A 34 -3.62 -6.64 -0.78
N LEU A 35 -4.30 -5.91 -1.66
CA LEU A 35 -3.67 -4.85 -2.46
C LEU A 35 -3.16 -3.70 -1.61
N HIS A 36 -3.86 -3.38 -0.51
CA HIS A 36 -3.38 -2.40 0.45
C HIS A 36 -2.09 -2.87 1.14
N ARG A 37 -2.02 -4.13 1.55
CA ARG A 37 -0.82 -4.75 2.13
C ARG A 37 0.36 -4.71 1.15
N ILE A 38 0.15 -5.11 -0.11
CA ILE A 38 1.17 -5.01 -1.17
C ILE A 38 1.67 -3.57 -1.32
N ALA A 39 0.76 -2.59 -1.40
CA ALA A 39 1.13 -1.18 -1.52
C ALA A 39 1.88 -0.65 -0.28
N MET A 40 1.55 -1.13 0.92
CA MET A 40 2.29 -0.82 2.15
C MET A 40 3.70 -1.39 2.11
N LYS A 41 3.86 -2.65 1.71
CA LYS A 41 5.16 -3.33 1.65
C LYS A 41 6.08 -2.70 0.61
N LEU A 42 5.58 -2.44 -0.60
CA LEU A 42 6.34 -1.71 -1.63
C LEU A 42 6.77 -0.32 -1.14
N ARG A 43 5.88 0.39 -0.42
CA ARG A 43 6.18 1.73 0.13
C ARG A 43 7.26 1.71 1.21
N GLU A 44 7.34 0.65 2.01
CA GLU A 44 8.40 0.45 3.02
C GLU A 44 9.80 0.62 2.42
N HIS A 45 9.95 0.20 1.18
CA HIS A 45 11.21 0.20 0.43
C HIS A 45 11.34 1.37 -0.56
N ASP A 46 10.53 2.42 -0.39
CA ASP A 46 10.49 3.60 -1.26
C ASP A 46 10.22 3.28 -2.74
N PHE A 47 9.43 2.23 -3.03
CA PHE A 47 9.04 1.89 -4.40
C PHE A 47 8.25 3.03 -5.05
N THR A 48 8.64 3.44 -6.26
CA THR A 48 8.04 4.61 -6.94
C THR A 48 7.38 4.24 -8.26
N LEU A 49 6.26 4.90 -8.56
CA LEU A 49 5.57 4.79 -9.85
C LEU A 49 5.94 5.92 -10.81
N GLY A 50 7.06 6.62 -10.57
CA GLY A 50 7.49 7.77 -11.34
C GLY A 50 6.73 9.05 -10.98
N ASP A 51 5.81 9.49 -11.85
CA ASP A 51 5.12 10.79 -11.74
C ASP A 51 3.77 10.73 -10.98
N PHE A 52 3.31 9.55 -10.60
CA PHE A 52 2.03 9.32 -9.93
C PHE A 52 2.18 8.38 -8.72
N ASN A 53 1.12 8.15 -7.93
CA ASN A 53 1.20 7.28 -6.76
C ASN A 53 -0.02 6.38 -6.49
N HIS A 54 -1.09 6.47 -7.28
CA HIS A 54 -2.17 5.47 -7.21
C HIS A 54 -2.23 4.72 -8.53
N LEU A 55 -1.98 3.41 -8.46
CA LEU A 55 -2.03 2.49 -9.58
C LEU A 55 -3.43 1.89 -9.65
N TYR A 56 -4.14 2.16 -10.74
CA TYR A 56 -5.44 1.56 -11.00
C TYR A 56 -5.28 0.52 -12.12
N VAL A 57 -5.69 -0.70 -11.86
CA VAL A 57 -5.66 -1.80 -12.82
C VAL A 57 -7.08 -2.09 -13.26
N ASN A 58 -7.38 -1.89 -14.53
CA ASN A 58 -8.69 -2.14 -15.11
C ASN A 58 -8.67 -3.48 -15.83
N LEU A 59 -9.38 -4.46 -15.28
CA LEU A 59 -9.57 -5.77 -15.88
C LEU A 59 -10.69 -5.68 -16.93
N THR A 60 -10.38 -5.94 -18.19
CA THR A 60 -11.32 -5.73 -19.29
C THR A 60 -11.38 -6.89 -20.25
N THR A 61 -12.55 -7.13 -20.83
CA THR A 61 -12.73 -8.08 -21.93
C THR A 61 -12.47 -7.47 -23.30
N CYS A 62 -12.16 -6.17 -23.36
CA CYS A 62 -11.72 -5.48 -24.57
C CYS A 62 -10.30 -5.90 -24.94
N MET A 63 -9.98 -5.86 -26.23
CA MET A 63 -8.62 -6.12 -26.71
C MET A 63 -7.65 -5.05 -26.18
N VAL A 64 -6.53 -5.50 -25.61
CA VAL A 64 -5.46 -4.61 -25.11
C VAL A 64 -4.14 -4.97 -25.78
N ASP A 65 -3.40 -3.94 -26.21
CA ASP A 65 -2.08 -4.09 -26.81
C ASP A 65 -1.13 -4.83 -25.84
N ASP A 66 -0.50 -5.91 -26.31
CA ASP A 66 0.34 -6.83 -25.51
C ASP A 66 -0.34 -7.35 -24.23
N LYS A 67 -1.68 -7.49 -24.23
CA LYS A 67 -2.54 -7.90 -23.11
C LYS A 67 -2.56 -6.97 -21.89
N ILE A 68 -1.53 -6.14 -21.71
CA ILE A 68 -1.39 -5.17 -20.62
C ILE A 68 -0.79 -3.89 -21.18
N ALA A 69 -1.54 -2.79 -21.10
CA ALA A 69 -1.10 -1.48 -21.61
C ALA A 69 -1.50 -0.33 -20.67
N PRO A 70 -0.78 0.81 -20.70
CA PRO A 70 -1.29 2.04 -20.12
C PRO A 70 -2.62 2.40 -20.78
N SER A 71 -3.59 2.87 -19.99
CA SER A 71 -4.91 3.17 -20.52
C SER A 71 -4.92 4.33 -21.50
N LYS A 72 -5.69 4.15 -22.59
CA LYS A 72 -5.89 5.15 -23.65
C LYS A 72 -6.71 6.36 -23.18
N ARG A 73 -7.38 6.31 -22.02
CA ARG A 73 -8.06 7.47 -21.40
C ARG A 73 -7.10 8.63 -21.08
N GLY A 74 -5.81 8.35 -20.94
CA GLY A 74 -4.81 9.35 -20.58
C GLY A 74 -4.85 9.71 -19.09
N LYS A 75 -4.15 10.80 -18.73
CA LYS A 75 -4.06 11.27 -17.34
C LYS A 75 -5.39 11.90 -16.92
N ASP A 76 -5.91 11.54 -15.75
CA ASP A 76 -7.03 12.25 -15.15
C ASP A 76 -6.63 13.71 -14.87
N ARG A 77 -7.39 14.66 -15.44
CA ARG A 77 -7.11 16.09 -15.36
C ARG A 77 -7.25 16.63 -13.92
N TYR A 78 -8.18 16.08 -13.15
CA TYR A 78 -8.46 16.49 -11.78
C TYR A 78 -7.60 15.72 -10.77
N PHE A 79 -7.25 14.48 -11.09
CA PHE A 79 -6.44 13.61 -10.26
C PHE A 79 -5.20 13.11 -11.02
N PRO A 80 -4.23 14.01 -11.32
CA PRO A 80 -3.05 13.66 -12.11
C PRO A 80 -2.15 12.61 -11.45
N ARG A 81 -2.40 12.30 -10.17
CA ARG A 81 -1.72 11.28 -9.36
C ARG A 81 -2.26 9.85 -9.56
N PHE A 82 -3.30 9.68 -10.36
CA PHE A 82 -3.92 8.39 -10.71
C PHE A 82 -3.53 7.98 -12.13
N ARG A 83 -3.24 6.71 -12.34
CA ARG A 83 -3.05 6.14 -13.68
C ARG A 83 -3.75 4.79 -13.77
N TYR A 84 -4.38 4.58 -14.91
CA TYR A 84 -5.01 3.32 -15.25
C TYR A 84 -4.10 2.51 -16.17
N TYR A 85 -4.01 1.22 -15.89
CA TYR A 85 -3.47 0.21 -16.79
C TYR A 85 -4.60 -0.74 -17.14
N ASP A 86 -4.83 -0.93 -18.43
CA ASP A 86 -5.83 -1.86 -18.92
C ASP A 86 -5.17 -3.24 -19.07
N VAL A 87 -5.85 -4.28 -18.57
CA VAL A 87 -5.43 -5.68 -18.65
C VAL A 87 -6.54 -6.47 -19.31
N GLU A 88 -6.25 -7.06 -20.46
CA GLU A 88 -7.17 -7.95 -21.15
C GLU A 88 -7.31 -9.26 -20.37
N ILE A 89 -8.55 -9.61 -20.03
CA ILE A 89 -8.93 -10.86 -19.39
C ILE A 89 -10.04 -11.56 -20.19
N SER A 90 -10.15 -12.88 -19.99
CA SER A 90 -11.21 -13.66 -20.63
C SER A 90 -12.59 -13.36 -20.00
N GLN A 91 -13.66 -13.51 -20.79
CA GLN A 91 -15.03 -13.39 -20.26
C GLN A 91 -15.29 -14.36 -19.09
N PRO A 92 -14.86 -15.65 -19.14
CA PRO A 92 -15.01 -16.54 -17.99
C PRO A 92 -14.35 -16.03 -16.70
N PHE A 93 -13.17 -15.39 -16.78
CA PHE A 93 -12.53 -14.81 -15.60
C PHE A 93 -13.20 -13.52 -15.15
N PHE A 94 -13.73 -12.73 -16.09
CA PHE A 94 -14.50 -11.53 -15.77
C PHE A 94 -15.73 -11.87 -14.91
N ASP A 95 -16.38 -12.99 -15.22
CA ASP A 95 -17.58 -13.45 -14.51
C ASP A 95 -17.28 -13.95 -13.08
N THR A 96 -16.01 -14.22 -12.73
CA THR A 96 -15.60 -14.63 -11.37
C THR A 96 -15.08 -13.49 -10.51
N LEU A 97 -14.96 -12.25 -11.01
CA LEU A 97 -14.33 -11.15 -10.26
C LEU A 97 -15.01 -10.79 -8.93
N GLU A 98 -16.26 -11.18 -8.72
CA GLU A 98 -16.99 -10.96 -7.46
C GLU A 98 -16.93 -12.15 -6.49
N THR A 99 -16.13 -13.17 -6.78
CA THR A 99 -15.91 -14.31 -5.90
C THR A 99 -14.50 -14.29 -5.30
N SER A 100 -14.28 -15.01 -4.20
CA SER A 100 -12.93 -15.15 -3.62
C SER A 100 -11.96 -15.89 -4.55
N ASP A 101 -12.46 -16.68 -5.50
CA ASP A 101 -11.63 -17.46 -6.41
C ASP A 101 -10.79 -16.58 -7.35
N CYS A 102 -11.19 -15.33 -7.59
CA CYS A 102 -10.43 -14.43 -8.45
C CYS A 102 -9.18 -13.85 -7.79
N ILE A 103 -9.09 -13.88 -6.45
CA ILE A 103 -8.13 -13.06 -5.68
C ILE A 103 -6.70 -13.34 -6.09
N GLN A 104 -6.30 -14.61 -6.13
CA GLN A 104 -4.94 -15.01 -6.49
C GLN A 104 -4.59 -14.57 -7.92
N SER A 105 -5.45 -14.83 -8.89
CA SER A 105 -5.22 -14.42 -10.28
C SER A 105 -5.17 -12.90 -10.45
N VAL A 106 -5.96 -12.13 -9.68
CA VAL A 106 -5.88 -10.66 -9.72
C VAL A 106 -4.57 -10.17 -9.11
N ILE A 107 -4.10 -10.76 -8.02
CA ILE A 107 -2.79 -10.42 -7.42
C ILE A 107 -1.66 -10.67 -8.42
N GLU A 108 -1.68 -11.81 -9.12
CA GLU A 108 -0.71 -12.13 -10.17
C GLU A 108 -0.74 -11.11 -11.32
N ILE A 109 -1.93 -10.67 -11.72
CA ILE A 109 -2.08 -9.61 -12.73
C ILE A 109 -1.45 -8.30 -12.23
N VAL A 110 -1.70 -7.91 -10.98
CA VAL A 110 -1.08 -6.70 -10.40
C VAL A 110 0.43 -6.81 -10.36
N GLU A 111 0.96 -7.97 -9.97
CA GLU A 111 2.39 -8.23 -9.99
C GLU A 111 2.97 -8.08 -11.40
N GLN A 112 2.31 -8.64 -12.42
CA GLN A 112 2.73 -8.51 -13.82
C GLN A 112 2.73 -7.05 -14.29
N VAL A 113 1.71 -6.26 -13.92
CA VAL A 113 1.68 -4.81 -14.21
C VAL A 113 2.86 -4.10 -13.54
N LEU A 114 3.11 -4.40 -12.26
CA LEU A 114 4.23 -3.82 -11.50
C LEU A 114 5.58 -4.14 -12.15
N ILE A 115 5.80 -5.41 -12.52
CA ILE A 115 7.03 -5.87 -13.14
C ILE A 115 7.22 -5.26 -14.53
N LYS A 116 6.19 -5.30 -15.39
CA LYS A 116 6.27 -4.85 -16.78
C LYS A 116 6.60 -3.37 -16.91
N TYR A 117 6.06 -2.52 -16.03
CA TYR A 117 6.13 -1.06 -16.18
C TYR A 117 6.98 -0.33 -15.15
N PHE A 118 7.29 -0.95 -14.01
CA PHE A 118 7.91 -0.25 -12.88
C PHE A 118 9.15 -0.95 -12.32
N CYS A 119 9.62 -2.02 -12.95
CA CYS A 119 10.95 -2.54 -12.64
C CYS A 119 12.01 -1.48 -12.87
N THR A 120 12.96 -1.42 -11.94
CA THR A 120 14.18 -0.62 -12.04
C THR A 120 15.37 -1.45 -11.60
N ALA A 121 16.58 -0.93 -11.77
CA ALA A 121 17.77 -1.60 -11.22
C ALA A 121 17.76 -1.71 -9.68
N LYS A 122 17.04 -0.82 -8.98
CA LYS A 122 16.91 -0.85 -7.51
C LYS A 122 15.79 -1.79 -7.06
N HIS A 123 14.71 -1.83 -7.83
CA HIS A 123 13.49 -2.57 -7.53
C HIS A 123 13.18 -3.46 -8.73
N ASP A 124 13.90 -4.58 -8.83
CA ASP A 124 13.76 -5.52 -9.93
C ASP A 124 12.54 -6.45 -9.75
N SER A 125 12.39 -7.40 -10.66
CA SER A 125 11.26 -8.33 -10.64
C SER A 125 11.26 -9.28 -9.44
N GLU A 126 12.43 -9.65 -8.92
CA GLU A 126 12.54 -10.52 -7.75
C GLU A 126 12.17 -9.75 -6.48
N PHE A 127 12.61 -8.50 -6.37
CA PHE A 127 12.17 -7.59 -5.31
C PHE A 127 10.65 -7.44 -5.29
N ILE A 128 10.03 -7.14 -6.44
CA ILE A 128 8.56 -6.98 -6.53
C ILE A 128 7.85 -8.27 -6.10
N ARG A 129 8.29 -9.43 -6.61
CA ARG A 129 7.78 -10.74 -6.19
C ARG A 129 7.87 -10.94 -4.69
N SER A 130 9.03 -10.68 -4.09
CA SER A 130 9.22 -10.84 -2.65
C SER A 130 8.25 -9.98 -1.83
N CYS A 131 7.99 -8.73 -2.25
CA CYS A 131 7.02 -7.87 -1.58
C CYS A 131 5.59 -8.38 -1.70
N VAL A 132 5.21 -8.90 -2.88
CA VAL A 132 3.87 -9.46 -3.12
C VAL A 132 3.69 -10.75 -2.31
N SER A 133 4.63 -11.68 -2.40
CA SER A 133 4.63 -12.92 -1.63
C SER A 133 4.58 -12.66 -0.13
N GLU A 134 5.38 -11.74 0.39
CA GLU A 134 5.37 -11.42 1.82
C GLU A 134 4.00 -10.89 2.28
N ALA A 135 3.38 -10.02 1.48
CA ALA A 135 2.03 -9.52 1.78
C ALA A 135 0.99 -10.64 1.80
N VAL A 136 1.05 -11.55 0.82
CA VAL A 136 0.14 -12.72 0.69
C VAL A 136 0.33 -13.71 1.81
N GLU A 137 1.56 -14.13 2.08
CA GLU A 137 1.88 -15.19 3.04
C GLU A 137 1.69 -14.73 4.48
N GLN A 138 2.07 -13.49 4.81
CA GLN A 138 1.97 -12.99 6.18
C GLN A 138 0.60 -12.40 6.51
N GLY A 139 -0.17 -11.93 5.51
CA GLY A 139 -1.51 -11.39 5.70
C GLY A 139 -1.56 -10.31 6.78
N GLU A 140 -2.46 -10.46 7.76
CA GLU A 140 -2.60 -9.50 8.87
C GLU A 140 -1.40 -9.44 9.82
N ASN A 141 -0.54 -10.46 9.80
CA ASN A 141 0.70 -10.49 10.59
C ASN A 141 1.85 -9.72 9.94
N MET A 142 1.69 -9.31 8.67
CA MET A 142 2.72 -8.56 7.95
C MET A 142 3.08 -7.27 8.68
N LEU A 143 4.34 -7.18 9.12
CA LEU A 143 4.88 -5.99 9.77
C LEU A 143 5.56 -5.09 8.74
N VAL A 144 5.10 -3.85 8.68
CA VAL A 144 5.67 -2.82 7.79
C VAL A 144 6.22 -1.67 8.63
N LYS A 145 7.50 -1.34 8.46
CA LYS A 145 8.11 -0.15 9.04
C LYS A 145 7.42 1.09 8.49
N PHE A 146 6.74 1.81 9.37
CA PHE A 146 6.04 3.04 9.02
C PHE A 146 6.86 4.29 9.32
N LYS A 147 7.51 4.31 10.47
CA LYS A 147 8.27 5.49 10.90
C LYS A 147 9.42 5.12 11.81
N GLU A 148 10.51 5.86 11.66
CA GLU A 148 11.74 5.63 12.40
C GLU A 148 12.27 6.96 12.96
N LYS A 149 12.84 6.91 14.17
CA LYS A 149 13.60 8.01 14.76
C LYS A 149 14.85 7.45 15.41
N ARG A 150 16.00 7.87 14.91
CA ARG A 150 17.30 7.61 15.52
C ARG A 150 17.68 8.77 16.43
N ALA A 151 18.19 8.43 17.60
CA ALA A 151 18.87 9.32 18.54
C ALA A 151 20.30 8.79 18.74
N SER A 152 21.14 9.52 19.48
CA SER A 152 22.56 9.18 19.67
C SER A 152 22.82 7.85 20.37
N LYS A 153 21.83 7.29 21.09
CA LYS A 153 21.98 6.05 21.88
C LYS A 153 20.85 5.04 21.71
N LYS A 154 19.80 5.40 20.95
CA LYS A 154 18.56 4.62 20.85
C LYS A 154 17.93 4.84 19.49
N GLN A 155 17.18 3.86 19.03
CA GLN A 155 16.33 3.95 17.84
C GLN A 155 14.92 3.55 18.21
N ALA A 156 13.93 4.33 17.76
CA ALA A 156 12.52 3.99 17.89
C ALA A 156 11.92 3.76 16.50
N ILE A 157 11.15 2.68 16.37
CA ILE A 157 10.48 2.29 15.14
C ILE A 157 9.01 2.03 15.43
N ILE A 158 8.14 2.64 14.65
CA ILE A 158 6.72 2.29 14.59
C ILE A 158 6.53 1.38 13.38
N TYR A 159 6.12 0.15 13.66
CA TYR A 159 5.64 -0.80 12.66
C TYR A 159 4.12 -0.72 12.57
N LEU A 160 3.57 -1.14 11.44
CA LEU A 160 2.14 -1.29 11.21
C LEU A 160 1.83 -2.70 10.77
N ARG A 161 0.75 -3.26 11.31
CA ARG A 161 -0.03 -4.32 10.69
C ARG A 161 -1.30 -3.73 10.12
N TYR A 162 -1.77 -4.24 8.99
CA TYR A 162 -3.08 -3.90 8.45
C TYR A 162 -3.99 -5.12 8.53
N LEU A 163 -5.02 -5.02 9.37
CA LEU A 163 -5.86 -6.13 9.78
C LEU A 163 -7.02 -6.38 8.79
N ASP A 164 -7.64 -7.55 8.87
CA ASP A 164 -8.77 -7.94 7.99
C ASP A 164 -10.05 -7.12 8.25
N ASN A 165 -10.10 -6.39 9.37
CA ASN A 165 -11.14 -5.43 9.67
C ASN A 165 -10.91 -4.03 9.05
N CYS A 166 -9.90 -3.89 8.17
CA CYS A 166 -9.49 -2.65 7.52
C CYS A 166 -8.94 -1.57 8.47
N ARG A 167 -8.38 -1.99 9.62
CA ARG A 167 -7.78 -1.09 10.60
C ARG A 167 -6.28 -1.33 10.71
N TYR A 168 -5.56 -0.28 11.10
CA TYR A 168 -4.13 -0.37 11.40
C TYR A 168 -3.94 -0.77 12.85
N PHE A 169 -3.00 -1.67 13.08
CA PHE A 169 -2.51 -2.03 14.40
C PHE A 169 -1.03 -1.66 14.52
N PRO A 170 -0.72 -0.50 15.12
CA PRO A 170 0.66 -0.02 15.22
C PRO A 170 1.40 -0.66 16.39
N LEU A 171 2.69 -0.92 16.19
CA LEU A 171 3.59 -1.53 17.17
C LEU A 171 4.81 -0.63 17.34
N LEU A 172 5.09 -0.20 18.57
CA LEU A 172 6.31 0.51 18.90
C LEU A 172 7.39 -0.48 19.33
N ARG A 173 8.56 -0.41 18.69
CA ARG A 173 9.79 -1.06 19.14
C ARG A 173 10.89 -0.04 19.35
N ILE A 174 11.68 -0.22 20.41
CA ILE A 174 12.84 0.61 20.71
C ILE A 174 14.05 -0.27 20.90
N PHE A 175 15.15 0.14 20.29
CA PHE A 175 16.43 -0.55 20.31
C PHE A 175 17.51 0.38 20.87
N ASP A 176 18.56 -0.20 21.46
CA ASP A 176 19.79 0.52 21.81
C ASP A 176 20.73 0.63 20.58
N LEU A 177 22.02 0.84 20.82
CA LEU A 177 23.04 0.94 19.76
C LEU A 177 23.50 -0.43 19.25
N ASP A 178 23.27 -1.48 20.01
CA ASP A 178 23.68 -2.85 19.70
C ASP A 178 22.50 -3.64 19.11
N ASP A 179 21.49 -2.94 18.59
CA ASP A 179 20.21 -3.46 18.09
C ASP A 179 19.45 -4.35 19.09
N THR A 180 19.72 -4.19 20.39
CA THR A 180 19.01 -4.92 21.45
C THR A 180 17.69 -4.21 21.76
N MET A 181 16.60 -4.96 21.74
CA MET A 181 15.26 -4.43 21.99
C MET A 181 15.07 -4.06 23.46
N ILE A 182 14.88 -2.75 23.72
CA ILE A 182 14.63 -2.17 25.05
C ILE A 182 13.15 -2.21 25.40
N LEU A 183 12.28 -1.93 24.44
CA LEU A 183 10.85 -1.81 24.65
C LEU A 183 10.09 -2.32 23.43
N GLU A 184 9.03 -3.10 23.69
CA GLU A 184 8.01 -3.45 22.71
C GLU A 184 6.63 -3.10 23.32
N LYS A 185 5.82 -2.33 22.58
CA LYS A 185 4.47 -1.94 23.00
C LYS A 185 3.52 -1.85 21.83
N ASP A 186 2.43 -2.60 21.93
CA ASP A 186 1.26 -2.40 21.10
C ASP A 186 0.68 -1.01 21.35
N LEU A 187 0.32 -0.34 20.26
CA LEU A 187 -0.37 0.95 20.28
C LEU A 187 -1.83 0.75 19.90
N PRO A 188 -2.73 1.69 20.25
CA PRO A 188 -4.14 1.55 19.95
C PRO A 188 -4.42 1.37 18.45
N GLU A 189 -5.26 0.37 18.16
CA GLU A 189 -5.79 0.12 16.82
C GLU A 189 -6.56 1.36 16.31
N THR A 190 -6.37 1.70 15.03
CA THR A 190 -6.87 2.94 14.47
C THR A 190 -7.29 2.80 13.01
N ASN A 191 -8.22 3.66 12.58
CA ASN A 191 -8.61 3.76 11.17
C ASN A 191 -7.72 4.73 10.40
N SER A 192 -6.99 5.61 11.09
CA SER A 192 -6.10 6.59 10.48
C SER A 192 -4.78 6.72 11.24
N LEU A 193 -3.73 7.08 10.50
CA LEU A 193 -2.38 7.22 11.05
C LEU A 193 -2.11 8.65 11.56
N ASP A 194 -3.17 9.41 11.84
CA ASP A 194 -3.06 10.81 12.28
C ASP A 194 -2.48 10.95 13.68
N ALA A 195 -2.70 9.98 14.58
CA ALA A 195 -2.08 9.95 15.91
C ALA A 195 -0.55 9.73 15.87
N TYR A 196 -0.02 9.25 14.75
CA TYR A 196 1.38 8.80 14.61
C TYR A 196 2.19 9.79 13.74
N GLY A 197 2.16 11.06 14.13
CA GLY A 197 2.71 12.18 13.36
C GLY A 197 4.21 12.40 13.50
N GLU A 198 4.75 12.50 14.71
CA GLU A 198 6.18 12.75 14.97
C GLU A 198 6.65 11.89 16.14
N ILE A 199 7.83 11.27 16.02
CA ILE A 199 8.47 10.55 17.12
C ILE A 199 9.52 11.45 17.75
N GLN A 200 9.36 11.74 19.04
CA GLN A 200 10.35 12.42 19.86
C GLN A 200 10.99 11.39 20.79
N LEU A 201 12.30 11.19 20.64
CA LEU A 201 13.05 10.18 21.38
C LEU A 201 14.14 10.88 22.22
N SER A 202 14.13 10.61 23.52
CA SER A 202 15.16 11.05 24.47
C SER A 202 15.72 9.84 25.21
N SER A 203 16.74 10.05 26.04
CA SER A 203 17.31 8.96 26.86
C SER A 203 16.30 8.36 27.85
N LYS A 204 15.37 9.16 28.38
CA LYS A 204 14.44 8.78 29.46
C LYS A 204 13.00 8.47 29.01
N LYS A 205 12.62 8.96 27.83
CA LYS A 205 11.24 8.83 27.33
C LYS A 205 11.15 8.90 25.83
N ILE A 206 10.08 8.32 25.31
CA ILE A 206 9.60 8.50 23.95
C ILE A 206 8.22 9.15 23.97
N THR A 207 7.97 10.06 23.04
CA THR A 207 6.66 10.69 22.82
C THR A 207 6.32 10.63 21.34
N ILE A 208 5.15 10.05 21.04
CA ILE A 208 4.56 10.05 19.70
C ILE A 208 3.52 11.18 19.67
N LYS A 209 3.80 12.22 18.89
CA LYS A 209 2.87 13.33 18.70
C LYS A 209 1.97 13.09 17.51
N PRO A 210 0.69 13.50 17.57
CA PRO A 210 -0.19 13.46 16.42
C PRO A 210 0.31 14.40 15.30
N ARG A 211 -0.19 14.19 14.08
CA ARG A 211 0.06 15.05 12.93
C ARG A 211 -0.48 16.44 13.21
N LYS A 212 0.23 17.47 12.72
CA LYS A 212 -0.25 18.86 12.78
C LYS A 212 -1.28 19.10 11.67
N ASN A 213 -2.47 18.55 11.82
CA ASN A 213 -3.60 18.76 10.91
C ASN A 213 -4.91 18.98 11.68
N GLN A 214 -5.97 19.36 10.97
CA GLN A 214 -7.27 19.67 11.58
C GLN A 214 -7.89 18.44 12.28
N TYR A 215 -7.63 17.23 11.76
CA TYR A 215 -8.23 15.99 12.23
C TYR A 215 -7.59 15.45 13.52
N ALA A 216 -6.33 15.79 13.78
CA ALA A 216 -5.58 15.34 14.95
C ALA A 216 -5.34 16.45 15.99
N ARG A 217 -5.97 17.62 15.80
CA ARG A 217 -5.70 18.83 16.62
C ARG A 217 -5.96 18.62 18.12
N ASN A 218 -6.91 17.77 18.46
CA ASN A 218 -7.31 17.47 19.83
C ASN A 218 -6.80 16.10 20.32
N SER A 219 -5.94 15.42 19.54
CA SER A 219 -5.39 14.14 19.95
C SER A 219 -4.25 14.34 20.94
N ASP A 220 -4.23 13.53 22.00
CA ASP A 220 -3.16 13.57 22.98
C ASP A 220 -1.90 12.82 22.48
N PRO A 221 -0.69 13.29 22.83
CA PRO A 221 0.54 12.54 22.57
C PRO A 221 0.60 11.24 23.37
N ILE A 222 1.05 10.16 22.74
CA ILE A 222 1.32 8.88 23.41
C ILE A 222 2.75 8.93 23.97
N THR A 223 2.94 8.66 25.27
CA THR A 223 4.26 8.74 25.92
C THR A 223 4.60 7.47 26.70
N PHE A 224 5.85 7.02 26.59
CA PHE A 224 6.40 5.92 27.39
C PHE A 224 7.71 6.34 28.05
N ILE A 225 7.94 5.84 29.26
CA ILE A 225 9.22 5.96 29.97
C ILE A 225 10.13 4.80 29.55
N LEU A 226 11.43 5.09 29.40
CA LEU A 226 12.46 4.16 28.92
C LEU A 226 13.51 3.85 29.98
#